data_AF-A0A2L2NQG7-F1
#
_entry.id   AF-A0A2L2NQG7-F1
#
_cell.length_a   1.000
_cell.length_b   1.000
_cell.length_c   1.000
_cell.angle_alpha   90.00
_cell.angle_beta   90.00
_cell.angle_gamma   90.00
#
_symmetry.space_group_name_H-M   'P 1'
#
loop_
_entity.id
_entity.type
_entity.pdbx_description
1 polymer ?
#
loop_
_entity_poly.entity_id
_entity_poly.type
_entity_poly.pdbx_seq_one_letter_code
_entity_poly.pdbx_strand_id
1 'polypeptide(L)'
;MTSLTEEVSRTLNIYKRKYIEYTKCLVRDKEIIIDGRPEEKVRQLFIYFLVNKSGLFPNKIDIKVESDHHDIELYKIVKNKYFKPYCPPLMIVEVKREEENLRNHEKQIEKYLKNSCSEIGILYNYHQIIAYTNKNAVFTSNNLNSLTDIPPLILQSSNNIENDILDFEKAVNGSFDSFNYLTNKYGKYALNTITFRLKSEQLPIAGCFFRFKDNKMYYDIYGKYAKKQQSFNYQDFEKLVSIKY
;
A
#
# COMPACT_ATOMS: atom_id res chain seq x y z
N MET A 1 -12.08 7.72 -29.84
CA MET A 1 -12.34 7.37 -28.43
C MET A 1 -13.80 7.67 -28.17
N THR A 2 -14.53 6.80 -27.47
CA THR A 2 -15.88 7.09 -26.96
C THR A 2 -15.80 8.21 -25.92
N SER A 3 -16.81 9.06 -25.85
CA SER A 3 -16.85 10.13 -24.84
C SER A 3 -16.89 9.53 -23.43
N LEU A 4 -16.38 10.25 -22.42
CA LEU A 4 -16.46 9.79 -21.02
C LEU A 4 -17.90 9.48 -20.62
N THR A 5 -18.86 10.31 -21.04
CA THR A 5 -20.28 10.13 -20.72
C THR A 5 -20.87 8.83 -21.28
N GLU A 6 -20.53 8.48 -22.53
CA GLU A 6 -20.95 7.21 -23.13
C GLU A 6 -20.35 6.01 -22.41
N GLU A 7 -19.05 6.07 -22.09
CA GLU A 7 -18.38 4.99 -21.37
C GLU A 7 -18.95 4.80 -19.97
N VAL A 8 -19.16 5.91 -19.26
CA VAL A 8 -19.79 5.94 -17.93
C VAL A 8 -21.18 5.27 -17.98
N SER A 9 -22.01 5.62 -18.96
CA SER A 9 -23.36 5.05 -19.11
C SER A 9 -23.36 3.56 -19.46
N ARG A 10 -22.32 3.11 -20.18
CA ARG A 10 -22.17 1.70 -20.57
C ARG A 10 -21.59 0.83 -19.46
N THR A 11 -20.68 1.38 -18.67
CA THR A 11 -19.82 0.61 -17.75
C THR A 11 -20.31 0.71 -16.30
N LEU A 12 -20.82 1.86 -15.87
CA LEU A 12 -21.28 2.06 -14.50
C LEU A 12 -22.80 1.81 -14.39
N ASN A 13 -23.24 1.28 -13.25
CA ASN A 13 -24.66 1.15 -12.96
C ASN A 13 -25.21 2.48 -12.44
N ILE A 14 -25.70 3.32 -13.36
CA ILE A 14 -26.20 4.67 -13.05
C ILE A 14 -27.70 4.63 -12.86
N TYR A 15 -28.17 5.27 -11.80
CA TYR A 15 -29.61 5.48 -11.55
C TYR A 15 -29.86 6.93 -11.10
N LYS A 16 -31.12 7.37 -11.26
CA LYS A 16 -31.53 8.74 -10.96
C LYS A 16 -32.45 8.77 -9.74
N ARG A 17 -32.18 9.69 -8.81
CA ARG A 17 -33.07 10.02 -7.68
C ARG A 17 -33.25 11.53 -7.63
N LYS A 18 -34.49 12.00 -7.76
CA LYS A 18 -34.82 13.44 -7.84
C LYS A 18 -33.97 14.18 -8.89
N TYR A 19 -33.83 13.60 -10.08
CA TYR A 19 -33.03 14.12 -11.21
C TYR A 19 -31.50 14.14 -11.01
N ILE A 20 -30.98 13.68 -9.88
CA ILE A 20 -29.54 13.58 -9.62
C ILE A 20 -29.06 12.16 -9.98
N GLU A 21 -27.93 12.06 -10.67
CA GLU A 21 -27.30 10.79 -11.05
C GLU A 21 -26.39 10.25 -9.94
N TYR A 22 -26.59 8.96 -9.64
CA TYR A 22 -25.85 8.21 -8.64
C TYR A 22 -25.27 6.93 -9.25
N THR A 23 -24.18 6.46 -8.64
CA THR A 23 -23.64 5.11 -8.83
C THR A 23 -23.22 4.54 -7.49
N LYS A 24 -23.10 3.22 -7.39
CA LYS A 24 -22.55 2.56 -6.20
C LYS A 24 -21.05 2.36 -6.37
N CYS A 25 -20.24 2.92 -5.48
CA CYS A 25 -18.79 2.70 -5.51
C CYS A 25 -18.47 1.26 -5.08
N LEU A 26 -17.80 0.51 -5.95
CA LEU A 26 -17.52 -0.93 -5.76
C LEU A 26 -16.59 -1.22 -4.57
N VAL A 27 -15.70 -0.28 -4.22
CA VAL A 27 -14.74 -0.45 -3.12
C VAL A 27 -15.31 0.02 -1.78
N ARG A 28 -16.06 1.13 -1.78
CA ARG A 28 -16.59 1.75 -0.54
C ARG A 28 -17.94 1.22 -0.12
N ASP A 29 -18.63 0.48 -1.00
CA ASP A 29 -19.98 -0.03 -0.80
C ASP A 29 -21.02 1.08 -0.47
N LYS A 30 -20.88 2.26 -1.10
CA LYS A 30 -21.71 3.45 -0.83
C LYS A 30 -22.23 4.08 -2.12
N GLU A 31 -23.41 4.72 -2.04
CA GLU A 31 -23.93 5.58 -3.11
C GLU A 31 -23.06 6.83 -3.25
N ILE A 32 -22.68 7.16 -4.47
CA ILE A 32 -21.90 8.36 -4.82
C ILE A 32 -22.66 9.15 -5.88
N ILE A 33 -22.78 10.46 -5.66
CA ILE A 33 -23.29 11.39 -6.67
C ILE A 33 -22.22 11.55 -7.75
N ILE A 34 -22.60 11.39 -9.02
CA ILE A 34 -21.71 11.60 -10.17
C ILE A 34 -22.15 12.77 -11.06
N ASP A 35 -23.37 13.28 -10.83
CA ASP A 35 -23.87 14.46 -11.53
C ASP A 35 -23.03 15.70 -11.20
N GLY A 36 -22.65 16.46 -12.23
CA GLY A 36 -21.76 17.63 -12.09
C GLY A 36 -20.35 17.33 -11.54
N ARG A 37 -19.94 16.06 -11.45
CA ARG A 37 -18.64 15.64 -10.89
C ARG A 37 -17.80 14.87 -11.93
N PRO A 38 -17.17 15.56 -12.90
CA PRO A 38 -16.45 14.91 -13.99
C PRO A 38 -15.28 14.04 -13.51
N GLU A 39 -14.51 14.50 -12.52
CA GLU A 39 -13.41 13.73 -11.96
C GLU A 39 -13.87 12.46 -11.23
N GLU A 40 -15.03 12.52 -10.56
CA GLU A 40 -15.64 11.35 -9.92
C GLU A 40 -16.04 10.29 -10.94
N LYS A 41 -16.52 10.70 -12.12
CA LYS A 41 -16.81 9.77 -13.22
C LYS A 41 -15.56 9.01 -13.67
N VAL A 42 -14.43 9.72 -13.82
CA VAL A 42 -13.13 9.11 -14.14
C VAL A 42 -12.67 8.16 -13.03
N ARG A 43 -12.78 8.58 -11.76
CA ARG A 43 -12.46 7.77 -10.57
C ARG A 43 -13.24 6.46 -10.56
N GLN A 44 -14.56 6.50 -10.76
CA GLN A 44 -15.41 5.31 -10.73
C GLN A 44 -15.14 4.37 -11.91
N LEU A 45 -14.83 4.89 -13.10
CA LEU A 45 -14.39 4.05 -14.24
C LEU A 45 -13.07 3.33 -13.95
N PHE A 46 -12.11 4.04 -13.36
CA PHE A 46 -10.83 3.44 -12.98
C PHE A 46 -11.01 2.34 -11.93
N ILE A 47 -11.84 2.60 -10.90
CA ILE A 47 -12.20 1.61 -9.88
C ILE A 47 -12.89 0.40 -10.53
N TYR A 48 -13.82 0.62 -11.46
CA TYR A 48 -14.47 -0.46 -12.19
C TYR A 48 -13.45 -1.34 -12.92
N PHE A 49 -12.48 -0.72 -13.60
CA PHE A 49 -11.39 -1.47 -14.23
C PHE A 49 -10.60 -2.30 -13.22
N LEU A 50 -10.18 -1.69 -12.10
CA LEU A 50 -9.42 -2.40 -11.07
C LEU A 50 -10.18 -3.60 -10.51
N VAL A 51 -11.46 -3.44 -10.18
CA VAL A 51 -12.27 -4.49 -9.54
C VAL A 51 -12.69 -5.58 -10.53
N ASN A 52 -13.12 -5.21 -11.74
CA ASN A 52 -13.80 -6.14 -12.65
C ASN A 52 -12.96 -6.59 -13.85
N LYS A 53 -11.91 -5.85 -14.24
CA LYS A 53 -11.17 -6.08 -15.49
C LYS A 53 -9.68 -6.37 -15.29
N SER A 54 -9.07 -5.93 -14.18
CA SER A 54 -7.62 -6.05 -13.97
C SER A 54 -7.12 -7.48 -13.71
N GLY A 55 -7.99 -8.36 -13.21
CA GLY A 55 -7.62 -9.71 -12.75
C GLY A 55 -6.77 -9.75 -11.47
N LEU A 56 -6.51 -8.60 -10.82
CA LEU A 56 -5.70 -8.52 -9.59
C LEU A 56 -6.53 -8.66 -8.31
N PHE A 57 -7.78 -8.19 -8.34
CA PHE A 57 -8.68 -8.17 -7.19
C PHE A 57 -9.55 -9.44 -7.10
N PRO A 58 -9.95 -9.93 -5.91
CA PRO A 58 -9.54 -9.50 -4.57
C PRO A 58 -8.32 -10.25 -4.03
N ASN A 59 -7.64 -11.06 -4.85
CA ASN A 59 -6.68 -12.03 -4.31
C ASN A 59 -5.27 -11.48 -4.12
N LYS A 60 -4.91 -10.39 -4.82
CA LYS A 60 -3.54 -9.84 -4.83
C LYS A 60 -3.46 -8.43 -4.25
N ILE A 61 -4.47 -7.60 -4.48
CA ILE A 61 -4.46 -6.19 -4.10
C ILE A 61 -5.68 -5.79 -3.26
N ASP A 62 -5.44 -4.89 -2.32
CA ASP A 62 -6.46 -4.13 -1.61
C ASP A 62 -6.48 -2.70 -2.16
N ILE A 63 -7.65 -2.05 -2.13
CA ILE A 63 -7.85 -0.72 -2.71
C ILE A 63 -8.40 0.20 -1.62
N LYS A 64 -7.73 1.34 -1.42
CA LYS A 64 -8.28 2.47 -0.64
C LYS A 64 -8.65 3.60 -1.58
N VAL A 65 -9.79 4.24 -1.32
CA VAL A 65 -10.31 5.37 -2.10
C VAL A 65 -10.46 6.58 -1.18
N GLU A 66 -10.08 7.77 -1.65
CA GLU A 66 -10.02 9.01 -0.87
C GLU A 66 -9.12 8.89 0.37
N SER A 67 -7.92 8.33 0.21
CA SER A 67 -6.94 8.21 1.30
C SER A 67 -6.22 9.55 1.48
N ASP A 68 -6.53 10.26 2.57
CA ASP A 68 -6.00 11.52 3.16
C ASP A 68 -5.52 12.67 2.26
N HIS A 69 -5.02 12.47 1.03
CA HIS A 69 -4.51 13.50 0.11
C HIS A 69 -4.55 13.13 -1.39
N HIS A 70 -4.99 11.92 -1.76
CA HIS A 70 -5.02 11.42 -3.15
C HIS A 70 -6.15 10.41 -3.38
N ASP A 71 -6.47 10.16 -4.65
CA ASP A 71 -7.73 9.52 -5.03
C ASP A 71 -7.80 8.02 -4.72
N ILE A 72 -6.76 7.27 -5.10
CA ILE A 72 -6.77 5.80 -4.96
C ILE A 72 -5.37 5.32 -4.57
N GLU A 73 -5.31 4.42 -3.59
CA GLU A 73 -4.10 3.69 -3.23
C GLU A 73 -4.32 2.18 -3.39
N LEU A 74 -3.31 1.48 -3.89
CA LEU A 74 -3.31 0.03 -4.00
C LEU A 74 -2.26 -0.56 -3.07
N TYR A 75 -2.64 -1.59 -2.32
CA TYR A 75 -1.77 -2.29 -1.38
C TYR A 75 -1.70 -3.78 -1.73
N LYS A 76 -0.57 -4.46 -1.45
CA LYS A 76 -0.53 -5.92 -1.52
C LYS A 76 -1.34 -6.48 -0.35
N ILE A 77 -2.11 -7.53 -0.62
CA ILE A 77 -2.81 -8.24 0.45
C ILE A 77 -1.82 -9.10 1.23
N VAL A 78 -1.72 -8.84 2.53
CA VAL A 78 -0.97 -9.68 3.46
C VAL A 78 -1.95 -10.59 4.20
N LYS A 79 -1.97 -11.88 3.83
CA LYS A 79 -2.93 -12.86 4.38
C LYS A 79 -2.57 -13.37 5.77
N ASN A 80 -1.33 -13.19 6.22
CA ASN A 80 -0.88 -13.67 7.52
C ASN A 80 -1.39 -12.76 8.66
N LYS A 81 -2.14 -13.33 9.62
CA LYS A 81 -2.72 -12.56 10.74
C LYS A 81 -1.69 -12.05 11.77
N TYR A 82 -0.51 -12.64 11.80
CA TYR A 82 0.59 -12.28 12.71
C TYR A 82 1.70 -11.50 12.03
N PHE A 83 1.69 -11.41 10.70
CA PHE A 83 2.62 -10.58 9.94
C PHE A 83 1.82 -9.56 9.14
N LYS A 84 1.64 -8.38 9.72
CA LYS A 84 0.97 -7.22 9.12
C LYS A 84 1.80 -5.96 9.39
N PRO A 85 3.06 -5.89 8.94
CA PRO A 85 3.83 -4.67 9.09
C PRO A 85 3.19 -3.54 8.28
N TYR A 86 3.60 -2.31 8.59
CA TYR A 86 3.36 -1.17 7.73
C TYR A 86 3.98 -1.44 6.36
N CYS A 87 3.17 -1.37 5.32
CA CYS A 87 3.60 -1.45 3.94
C CYS A 87 3.17 -0.16 3.24
N PRO A 88 4.09 0.53 2.54
CA PRO A 88 3.70 1.64 1.68
C PRO A 88 2.76 1.13 0.57
N PRO A 89 1.93 2.01 -0.01
CA PRO A 89 1.17 1.68 -1.21
C PRO A 89 2.10 1.13 -2.30
N LEU A 90 1.63 0.13 -3.04
CA LEU A 90 2.28 -0.31 -4.28
C LEU A 90 2.19 0.76 -5.35
N MET A 91 1.03 1.41 -5.39
CA MET A 91 0.66 2.35 -6.43
C MET A 91 -0.27 3.39 -5.84
N ILE A 92 -0.02 4.64 -6.20
CA ILE A 92 -0.92 5.76 -5.98
C ILE A 92 -1.49 6.17 -7.33
N VAL A 93 -2.78 6.44 -7.38
CA VAL A 93 -3.45 6.96 -8.57
C VAL A 93 -4.09 8.27 -8.21
N GLU A 94 -3.80 9.26 -9.04
CA GLU A 94 -4.43 10.57 -9.02
C GLU A 94 -5.19 10.73 -10.34
N VAL A 95 -6.49 10.94 -10.23
CA VAL A 95 -7.37 11.16 -11.37
C VAL A 95 -7.57 12.64 -11.63
N LYS A 96 -7.83 12.99 -12.88
CA LYS A 96 -8.18 14.34 -13.31
C LYS A 96 -9.38 14.31 -14.23
N ARG A 97 -9.96 15.48 -14.50
CA ARG A 97 -11.04 15.64 -15.47
C ARG A 97 -10.53 15.37 -16.88
N GLU A 98 -11.42 14.93 -17.77
CA GLU A 98 -11.05 14.49 -19.13
C GLU A 98 -10.35 15.57 -19.96
N GLU A 99 -10.67 16.83 -19.71
CA GLU A 99 -10.11 18.00 -20.38
C GLU A 99 -8.74 18.47 -19.84
N GLU A 100 -8.30 17.95 -18.68
CA GLU A 100 -7.06 18.42 -18.06
C GLU A 100 -5.81 17.83 -18.70
N ASN A 101 -4.76 18.65 -18.82
CA ASN A 101 -3.45 18.21 -19.23
C ASN A 101 -2.69 17.59 -18.04
N LEU A 102 -2.56 16.26 -18.05
CA LEU A 102 -1.93 15.50 -16.98
C LEU A 102 -0.51 15.97 -16.63
N ARG A 103 0.26 16.51 -17.59
CA ARG A 103 1.64 16.97 -17.32
C ARG A 103 1.71 18.12 -16.31
N ASN A 104 0.64 18.90 -16.16
CA ASN A 104 0.57 19.96 -15.15
C ASN A 104 0.58 19.42 -13.71
N HIS A 105 0.32 18.12 -13.53
CA HIS A 105 0.21 17.46 -12.24
C HIS A 105 1.39 16.55 -11.90
N GLU A 106 2.45 16.57 -12.71
CA GLU A 106 3.67 15.77 -12.50
C GLU A 106 4.29 16.00 -11.10
N LYS A 107 4.47 17.27 -10.71
CA LYS A 107 5.02 17.60 -9.37
C LYS A 107 4.13 17.12 -8.22
N GLN A 108 2.81 17.03 -8.45
CA GLN A 108 1.86 16.54 -7.46
C GLN A 108 2.08 15.05 -7.21
N ILE A 109 2.13 14.24 -8.29
CA ILE A 109 2.33 12.80 -8.15
C ILE A 109 3.73 12.46 -7.62
N GLU A 110 4.78 13.16 -8.05
CA GLU A 110 6.15 12.98 -7.50
C GLU A 110 6.19 13.21 -5.99
N LYS A 111 5.53 14.26 -5.50
CA LYS A 111 5.41 14.55 -4.06
C LYS A 111 4.71 13.41 -3.33
N TYR A 112 3.63 12.86 -3.89
CA TYR A 112 2.91 11.74 -3.29
C TYR A 112 3.77 10.48 -3.20
N LEU A 113 4.49 10.13 -4.26
CA LEU A 113 5.42 8.99 -4.26
C LEU A 113 6.55 9.16 -3.24
N LYS A 114 7.10 10.37 -3.12
CA LYS A 114 8.15 10.66 -2.13
C LYS A 114 7.65 10.52 -0.70
N ASN A 115 6.47 11.04 -0.39
CA ASN A 115 5.93 11.07 0.97
C ASN A 115 5.42 9.70 1.44
N SER A 116 4.81 8.94 0.53
CA SER A 116 4.25 7.60 0.81
C SER A 116 5.30 6.49 0.72
N CYS A 117 6.47 6.76 0.14
CA CYS A 117 7.44 5.77 -0.30
C CYS A 117 6.86 4.74 -1.31
N SER A 118 5.82 5.11 -2.06
CA SER A 118 5.29 4.30 -3.16
C SER A 118 6.24 4.30 -4.35
N GLU A 119 6.40 3.15 -4.99
CA GLU A 119 7.25 2.98 -6.18
C GLU A 119 6.56 3.43 -7.47
N ILE A 120 5.23 3.40 -7.51
CA ILE A 120 4.44 3.62 -8.73
C ILE A 120 3.40 4.70 -8.49
N GLY A 121 3.30 5.65 -9.44
CA GLY A 121 2.26 6.66 -9.52
C GLY A 121 1.56 6.60 -10.86
N ILE A 122 0.24 6.79 -10.90
CA ILE A 122 -0.52 6.90 -12.14
C ILE A 122 -1.25 8.25 -12.13
N LEU A 123 -1.08 9.02 -13.21
CA LEU A 123 -1.99 10.11 -13.56
C LEU A 123 -2.97 9.62 -14.62
N TYR A 124 -4.27 9.83 -14.41
CA TYR A 124 -5.31 9.32 -15.29
C TYR A 124 -6.45 10.33 -15.48
N ASN A 125 -6.79 10.65 -16.73
CA ASN A 125 -7.92 11.52 -17.08
C ASN A 125 -8.89 10.86 -18.05
N TYR A 126 -9.04 9.53 -17.99
CA TYR A 126 -9.79 8.74 -18.98
C TYR A 126 -9.11 8.59 -20.35
N HIS A 127 -8.63 9.68 -20.96
CA HIS A 127 -8.01 9.66 -22.29
C HIS A 127 -6.52 9.31 -22.30
N GLN A 128 -5.81 9.70 -21.24
CA GLN A 128 -4.38 9.54 -21.08
C GLN A 128 -4.08 8.84 -19.77
N ILE A 129 -3.04 8.02 -19.79
CA ILE A 129 -2.50 7.34 -18.62
C ILE A 129 -1.00 7.60 -18.63
N ILE A 130 -0.49 8.27 -17.60
CA ILE A 130 0.95 8.47 -17.41
C ILE A 130 1.39 7.72 -16.16
N ALA A 131 2.29 6.76 -16.35
CA ALA A 131 2.91 6.02 -15.26
C ALA A 131 4.22 6.69 -14.85
N TYR A 132 4.35 6.94 -13.56
CA TYR A 132 5.57 7.40 -12.91
C TYR A 132 6.14 6.27 -12.08
N THR A 133 7.45 6.05 -12.17
CA THR A 133 8.16 5.12 -11.30
C THR A 133 9.24 5.85 -10.52
N ASN A 134 9.34 5.55 -9.23
CA ASN A 134 10.38 6.04 -8.34
C ASN A 134 11.28 4.86 -7.95
N LYS A 135 12.49 4.80 -8.51
CA LYS A 135 13.50 3.80 -8.14
C LYS A 135 14.73 4.53 -7.62
N ASN A 136 15.08 4.28 -6.36
CA ASN A 136 16.24 4.89 -5.70
C ASN A 136 16.27 6.43 -5.81
N ALA A 137 15.11 7.07 -5.60
CA ALA A 137 14.93 8.52 -5.73
C ALA A 137 15.10 9.09 -7.15
N VAL A 138 15.11 8.24 -8.18
CA VAL A 138 15.06 8.65 -9.58
C VAL A 138 13.65 8.42 -10.12
N PHE A 139 13.03 9.51 -10.59
CA PHE A 139 11.71 9.50 -11.20
C PHE A 139 11.83 9.31 -12.70
N THR A 140 11.03 8.40 -13.26
CA THR A 140 10.85 8.25 -14.70
C THR A 140 9.37 8.16 -15.03
N SER A 141 8.97 8.69 -16.19
CA SER A 141 7.58 8.74 -16.64
C SER A 141 7.41 8.07 -18.00
N ASN A 142 6.34 7.29 -18.17
CA ASN A 142 5.99 6.65 -19.44
C ASN A 142 4.49 6.80 -19.70
N ASN A 143 4.10 7.09 -20.95
CA ASN A 143 2.69 7.03 -21.34
C ASN A 143 2.29 5.57 -21.54
N LEU A 144 1.16 5.16 -20.98
CA LEU A 144 0.57 3.84 -21.23
C LEU A 144 -0.47 3.95 -22.35
N ASN A 145 -0.63 2.87 -23.11
CA ASN A 145 -1.59 2.82 -24.21
C ASN A 145 -2.98 2.39 -23.73
N SER A 146 -3.03 1.62 -22.63
CA SER A 146 -4.26 1.06 -22.09
C SER A 146 -4.18 0.87 -20.58
N LEU A 147 -5.34 0.83 -19.91
CA LEU A 147 -5.44 0.43 -18.50
C LEU A 147 -4.89 -0.99 -18.26
N THR A 148 -4.94 -1.86 -19.27
CA THR A 148 -4.39 -3.23 -19.20
C THR A 148 -2.86 -3.27 -19.08
N ASP A 149 -2.17 -2.14 -19.29
CA ASP A 149 -0.73 -2.02 -19.09
C ASP A 149 -0.37 -1.78 -17.62
N ILE A 150 -1.35 -1.47 -16.76
CA ILE A 150 -1.15 -1.20 -15.33
C ILE A 150 -0.86 -2.48 -14.51
N PRO A 151 -1.61 -3.60 -14.66
CA PRO A 151 -1.37 -4.79 -13.86
C PRO A 151 0.08 -5.34 -13.92
N PRO A 152 0.76 -5.38 -15.09
CA PRO A 152 2.17 -5.76 -15.14
C PRO A 152 3.08 -4.88 -14.26
N LEU A 153 2.84 -3.56 -14.19
CA LEU A 153 3.63 -2.65 -13.34
C LEU A 153 3.52 -3.03 -11.86
N ILE A 154 2.30 -3.32 -11.41
CA ILE A 154 2.02 -3.73 -10.02
C ILE A 154 2.68 -5.08 -9.71
N LEU A 155 2.64 -6.03 -10.65
CA LEU A 155 3.22 -7.37 -10.45
C LEU A 155 4.76 -7.36 -10.47
N GLN A 156 5.36 -6.42 -11.21
CA GLN A 156 6.82 -6.24 -11.29
C GLN A 156 7.39 -5.40 -10.14
N SER A 157 6.53 -4.75 -9.32
CA SER A 157 6.96 -3.99 -8.15
C SER A 157 7.78 -4.84 -7.17
N SER A 158 8.89 -4.27 -6.70
CA SER A 158 9.86 -4.88 -5.80
C SER A 158 9.37 -5.06 -4.36
N ASN A 159 8.07 -4.88 -4.09
CA ASN A 159 7.52 -5.03 -2.75
C ASN A 159 7.61 -6.50 -2.32
N ASN A 160 8.74 -6.87 -1.70
CA ASN A 160 9.24 -8.22 -1.39
C ASN A 160 8.49 -8.94 -0.26
N ILE A 161 7.21 -8.64 -0.09
CA ILE A 161 6.38 -9.18 1.00
C ILE A 161 6.41 -10.71 1.07
N GLU A 162 6.52 -11.40 -0.07
CA GLU A 162 6.64 -12.87 -0.09
C GLU A 162 7.94 -13.35 0.57
N ASN A 163 9.08 -12.72 0.24
CA ASN A 163 10.35 -13.03 0.90
C ASN A 163 10.29 -12.67 2.39
N ASP A 164 9.66 -11.55 2.74
CA ASP A 164 9.49 -11.15 4.14
C ASP A 164 8.61 -12.12 4.93
N ILE A 165 7.59 -12.71 4.29
CA ILE A 165 6.76 -13.78 4.89
C ILE A 165 7.59 -15.04 5.13
N LEU A 166 8.44 -15.43 4.18
CA LEU A 166 9.33 -16.58 4.35
C LEU A 166 10.32 -16.35 5.51
N ASP A 167 10.91 -15.16 5.62
CA ASP A 167 11.76 -14.81 6.77
C ASP A 167 10.96 -14.71 8.07
N PHE A 168 9.71 -14.25 8.02
CA PHE A 168 8.82 -14.26 9.18
C PHE A 168 8.60 -15.68 9.69
N GLU A 169 8.30 -16.63 8.80
CA GLU A 169 8.12 -18.05 9.15
C GLU A 169 9.39 -18.66 9.74
N LYS A 170 10.56 -18.38 9.16
CA LYS A 170 11.85 -18.81 9.72
C LYS A 170 12.07 -18.24 11.12
N ALA A 171 11.79 -16.95 11.33
CA ALA A 171 11.95 -16.28 12.62
C ALA A 171 10.96 -16.81 13.68
N VAL A 172 9.73 -17.16 13.28
CA VAL A 172 8.75 -17.85 14.13
C VAL A 172 9.26 -19.23 14.56
N ASN A 173 10.04 -19.88 13.70
CA ASN A 173 10.73 -21.14 14.00
C ASN A 173 12.11 -20.95 14.67
N GLY A 174 12.41 -19.75 15.17
CA GLY A 174 13.59 -19.47 15.99
C GLY A 174 14.85 -19.04 15.23
N SER A 175 14.76 -18.77 13.93
CA SER A 175 15.88 -18.17 13.17
C SER A 175 16.14 -16.73 13.63
N PHE A 176 17.25 -16.53 14.37
CA PHE A 176 17.65 -15.19 14.77
C PHE A 176 18.07 -14.32 13.58
N ASP A 177 18.70 -14.88 12.55
CA ASP A 177 19.11 -14.11 11.38
C ASP A 177 17.91 -13.50 10.65
N SER A 178 16.85 -14.30 10.47
CA SER A 178 15.59 -13.81 9.89
C SER A 178 14.91 -12.80 10.82
N PHE A 179 14.95 -13.01 12.14
CA PHE A 179 14.47 -12.02 13.10
C PHE A 179 15.23 -10.69 13.00
N ASN A 180 16.56 -10.73 12.96
CA ASN A 180 17.42 -9.56 12.81
C ASN A 180 17.13 -8.83 11.47
N TYR A 181 17.03 -9.57 10.36
CA TYR A 181 16.60 -9.03 9.07
C TYR A 181 15.29 -8.24 9.17
N LEU A 182 14.24 -8.85 9.74
CA LEU A 182 12.92 -8.23 9.86
C LEU A 182 12.92 -7.04 10.83
N THR A 183 13.65 -7.11 11.94
CA THR A 183 13.75 -5.99 12.89
C THR A 183 14.52 -4.81 12.32
N ASN A 184 15.55 -5.02 11.49
CA ASN A 184 16.21 -3.94 10.77
C ASN A 184 15.29 -3.27 9.75
N LYS A 185 14.41 -4.06 9.12
CA LYS A 185 13.46 -3.55 8.12
C LYS A 185 12.26 -2.83 8.73
N TYR A 186 11.60 -3.46 9.72
CA TYR A 186 10.32 -2.99 10.27
C TYR A 186 10.42 -2.41 11.67
N GLY A 187 11.45 -2.78 12.43
CA GLY A 187 11.61 -2.43 13.85
C GLY A 187 12.44 -1.18 14.11
N LYS A 188 13.04 -0.56 13.08
CA LYS A 188 13.90 0.64 13.23
C LYS A 188 13.15 1.85 13.80
N TYR A 189 11.85 1.95 13.53
CA TYR A 189 10.98 3.04 13.97
C TYR A 189 9.79 2.46 14.75
N ALA A 190 9.12 3.29 15.56
CA ALA A 190 7.92 2.88 16.31
C ALA A 190 6.64 2.78 15.46
N LEU A 191 6.76 2.66 14.13
CA LEU A 191 5.62 2.40 13.26
C LEU A 191 5.10 0.97 13.45
N ASN A 192 5.98 0.00 13.70
CA ASN A 192 5.59 -1.39 13.90
C ASN A 192 5.85 -1.81 15.34
N THR A 193 4.97 -2.66 15.86
CA THR A 193 5.18 -3.45 17.07
C THR A 193 5.68 -4.84 16.68
N ILE A 194 6.86 -5.21 17.18
CA ILE A 194 7.42 -6.55 17.01
C ILE A 194 7.29 -7.29 18.33
N THR A 195 6.53 -8.39 18.31
CA THR A 195 6.34 -9.27 19.47
C THR A 195 7.21 -10.51 19.31
N PHE A 196 8.04 -10.82 20.29
CA PHE A 196 8.98 -11.93 20.28
C PHE A 196 9.07 -12.59 21.66
N ARG A 197 9.72 -13.75 21.74
CA ARG A 197 9.92 -14.49 22.98
C ARG A 197 11.41 -14.79 23.19
N LEU A 198 11.83 -14.71 24.45
CA LEU A 198 13.16 -15.10 24.90
C LEU A 198 13.06 -16.39 25.71
N LYS A 199 14.12 -17.20 25.67
CA LYS A 199 14.16 -18.50 26.37
C LYS A 199 13.97 -18.38 27.88
N SER A 200 14.41 -17.28 28.47
CA SER A 200 14.32 -16.99 29.91
C SER A 200 12.96 -16.42 30.33
N GLU A 201 12.11 -16.02 29.39
CA GLU A 201 10.88 -15.28 29.68
C GLU A 201 9.65 -16.16 29.47
N GLN A 202 8.68 -16.05 30.39
CA GLN A 202 7.43 -16.79 30.28
C GLN A 202 6.46 -16.16 29.28
N LEU A 203 6.48 -14.82 29.18
CA LEU A 203 5.56 -14.04 28.36
C LEU A 203 6.27 -13.41 27.15
N PRO A 204 5.57 -13.27 26.00
CA PRO A 204 6.11 -12.52 24.87
C PRO A 204 6.35 -11.05 25.21
N ILE A 205 7.38 -10.48 24.61
CA ILE A 205 7.78 -9.09 24.74
C ILE A 205 7.37 -8.34 23.47
N ALA A 206 6.69 -7.21 23.63
CA ALA A 206 6.40 -6.27 22.55
C ALA A 206 7.43 -5.14 22.55
N GLY A 207 8.21 -5.03 21.48
CA GLY A 207 9.26 -4.03 21.34
C GLY A 207 9.11 -3.14 20.10
N CYS A 208 9.87 -2.05 20.11
CA CYS A 208 10.12 -1.15 18.98
C CYS A 208 11.57 -0.60 19.04
N PHE A 209 11.99 0.16 18.04
CA PHE A 209 13.34 0.77 17.94
C PHE A 209 14.48 -0.25 18.09
N PHE A 210 14.38 -1.36 17.35
CA PHE A 210 15.36 -2.43 17.40
C PHE A 210 16.69 -2.02 16.78
N ARG A 211 17.78 -2.49 17.39
CA ARG A 211 19.13 -2.36 16.87
C ARG A 211 19.98 -3.53 17.32
N PHE A 212 20.62 -4.21 16.36
CA PHE A 212 21.60 -5.24 16.67
C PHE A 212 23.02 -4.66 16.71
N LYS A 213 23.76 -4.91 17.79
CA LYS A 213 25.16 -4.51 17.95
C LYS A 213 25.85 -5.42 18.97
N ASP A 214 27.13 -5.76 18.75
CA ASP A 214 27.96 -6.48 19.71
C ASP A 214 27.29 -7.78 20.23
N ASN A 215 26.71 -8.56 19.30
CA ASN A 215 25.97 -9.80 19.57
C ASN A 215 24.70 -9.65 20.45
N LYS A 216 24.24 -8.42 20.66
CA LYS A 216 23.04 -8.10 21.43
C LYS A 216 22.01 -7.38 20.58
N MET A 217 20.75 -7.73 20.80
CA MET A 217 19.62 -7.00 20.26
C MET A 217 19.13 -6.01 21.31
N TYR A 218 19.15 -4.73 20.98
CA TYR A 218 18.63 -3.63 21.78
C TYR A 218 17.24 -3.26 21.28
N TYR A 219 16.33 -2.92 22.19
CA TYR A 219 14.95 -2.53 21.85
C TYR A 219 14.33 -1.72 22.99
N ASP A 220 13.31 -0.95 22.67
CA ASP A 220 12.46 -0.27 23.64
C ASP A 220 11.14 -1.05 23.80
N ILE A 221 10.57 -1.04 25.01
CA ILE A 221 9.29 -1.70 25.26
C ILE A 221 8.17 -0.81 24.70
N TYR A 222 7.34 -1.37 23.82
CA TYR A 222 6.22 -0.65 23.23
C TYR A 222 5.27 -0.10 24.32
N GLY A 223 4.84 1.15 24.17
CA GLY A 223 3.94 1.83 25.11
C GLY A 223 4.58 2.27 26.44
N LYS A 224 5.88 2.05 26.67
CA LYS A 224 6.59 2.46 27.90
C LYS A 224 7.74 3.43 27.58
N TYR A 225 7.39 4.63 27.13
CA TYR A 225 8.33 5.69 26.72
C TYR A 225 9.30 6.19 27.81
N ALA A 226 9.08 5.83 29.08
CA ALA A 226 9.89 6.28 30.21
C ALA A 226 10.92 5.24 30.74
N LYS A 227 11.01 4.04 30.14
CA LYS A 227 11.96 2.99 30.61
C LYS A 227 13.19 2.89 29.72
N LYS A 228 14.34 2.70 30.38
CA LYS A 228 15.66 2.43 29.76
C LYS A 228 15.54 1.33 28.71
N GLN A 229 16.18 1.58 27.55
CA GLN A 229 16.42 0.59 26.50
C GLN A 229 16.79 -0.77 27.10
N GLN A 230 16.14 -1.82 26.62
CA GLN A 230 16.39 -3.20 27.01
C GLN A 230 17.33 -3.87 26.00
N SER A 231 17.93 -5.00 26.39
CA SER A 231 18.75 -5.80 25.48
C SER A 231 18.77 -7.27 25.86
N PHE A 232 18.99 -8.15 24.89
CA PHE A 232 19.23 -9.58 25.10
C PHE A 232 20.34 -10.08 24.15
N ASN A 233 21.03 -11.18 24.49
CA ASN A 233 22.01 -11.77 23.57
C ASN A 233 21.30 -12.57 22.48
N TYR A 234 21.80 -12.60 21.26
CA TYR A 234 21.13 -13.31 20.17
C TYR A 234 20.80 -14.79 20.48
N GLN A 235 21.62 -15.44 21.31
CA GLN A 235 21.42 -16.83 21.74
C GLN A 235 20.20 -17.02 22.65
N ASP A 236 19.74 -15.95 23.31
CA ASP A 236 18.58 -15.95 24.20
C ASP A 236 17.26 -15.85 23.43
N PHE A 237 17.32 -15.53 22.13
CA PHE A 237 16.16 -15.53 21.24
C PHE A 237 15.53 -16.93 21.18
N GLU A 238 14.22 -17.00 21.42
CA GLU A 238 13.46 -18.23 21.22
C GLU A 238 12.76 -18.19 19.85
N LYS A 239 11.94 -17.17 19.62
CA LYS A 239 11.17 -17.02 18.37
C LYS A 239 10.51 -15.66 18.24
N LEU A 240 10.17 -15.33 16.99
CA LEU A 240 9.25 -14.25 16.67
C LEU A 240 7.80 -14.71 16.87
N VAL A 241 6.93 -13.81 17.32
CA VAL A 241 5.49 -14.07 17.49
C VAL A 241 4.67 -13.30 16.47
N SER A 242 4.92 -12.00 16.32
CA SER A 242 4.21 -11.18 15.33
C SER A 242 4.92 -9.88 14.99
N ILE A 243 4.63 -9.32 13.82
CA ILE A 243 4.96 -7.95 13.43
C ILE A 243 3.67 -7.29 12.99
N LYS A 244 3.29 -6.18 13.62
CA LYS A 244 2.04 -5.48 13.35
C LYS A 244 2.24 -3.97 13.30
N TYR A 245 1.63 -3.32 12.32
CA TYR A 245 1.34 -1.89 12.31
C TYR A 245 0.22 -1.58 13.29
#